data_AF-A0AAC9AD74-F1
#
_entry.id   AF-A0AAC9AD74-F1
#
_cell.length_a   1.000
_cell.length_b   1.000
_cell.length_c   1.000
_cell.angle_alpha   90.00
_cell.angle_beta   90.00
_cell.angle_gamma   90.00
#
_symmetry.space_group_name_H-M   'P 1'
#
loop_
_entity.id
_entity.type
_entity.pdbx_description
1 polymer ?
#
loop_
_entity_poly.entity_id
_entity_poly.type
_entity_poly.pdbx_seq_one_letter_code
_entity_poly.pdbx_strand_id
1 'polypeptide(L)'
;MFLFYHRAQDSTNINFYKGGLFESLLKDYLEKVGYNIELRKKSSSLEYDIEGVAKATSQRIIGEAKAHSKSMSGQTISAFVGKLLPLGLVEKKVHGLFLSLSPLTPEAEDYFKQVKAMGLTVKTGQTLYNEISEALSLPDDVTLQKTIDELGYDVVAPNILKTDSGVFKLMVIKMKTSGTPSTFAVFNSSGVLLSDTSFCRALRDSLTELSGFDFLESKDNDSYSGNKNARETAFFKVVVA
;
A
#
# COMPACT_ATOMS: atom_id res chain seq x y z
N MET A 1 -3.75 -5.19 6.19
CA MET A 1 -2.44 -4.99 5.55
C MET A 1 -2.42 -3.91 4.46
N PHE A 2 -3.27 -3.92 3.41
CA PHE A 2 -3.25 -2.89 2.37
C PHE A 2 -4.66 -2.49 1.93
N LEU A 3 -4.90 -1.19 1.76
CA LEU A 3 -6.13 -0.60 1.23
C LEU A 3 -5.77 0.37 0.10
N PHE A 4 -6.65 0.47 -0.90
CA PHE A 4 -6.43 1.30 -2.09
C PHE A 4 -7.66 2.14 -2.36
N TYR A 5 -7.48 3.45 -2.46
CA TYR A 5 -8.57 4.38 -2.70
C TYR A 5 -8.17 5.44 -3.71
N HIS A 6 -8.93 5.55 -4.79
CA HIS A 6 -8.81 6.63 -5.76
C HIS A 6 -10.08 7.48 -5.75
N ARG A 7 -9.98 8.81 -5.71
CA ARG A 7 -11.16 9.71 -5.65
C ARG A 7 -12.15 9.53 -6.80
N ALA A 8 -11.68 9.11 -7.97
CA ALA A 8 -12.50 8.82 -9.15
C ALA A 8 -12.97 7.35 -9.27
N GLN A 9 -12.74 6.52 -8.25
CA GLN A 9 -13.15 5.11 -8.31
C GLN A 9 -14.66 4.95 -8.12
N ASP A 10 -15.22 3.97 -8.81
CA ASP A 10 -16.60 3.49 -8.69
C ASP A 10 -16.64 1.95 -8.76
N SER A 11 -17.84 1.37 -8.67
CA SER A 11 -18.03 -0.08 -8.68
C SER A 11 -17.58 -0.78 -9.97
N THR A 12 -17.44 -0.05 -11.08
CA THR A 12 -17.05 -0.58 -12.39
C THR A 12 -15.54 -0.53 -12.63
N ASN A 13 -14.83 0.41 -12.00
CA ASN A 13 -13.42 0.67 -12.25
C ASN A 13 -12.51 0.48 -11.02
N ILE A 14 -13.04 0.08 -9.86
CA ILE A 14 -12.28 -0.11 -8.61
C ILE A 14 -11.05 -1.02 -8.78
N ASN A 15 -11.17 -2.12 -9.52
CA ASN A 15 -10.06 -3.06 -9.74
C ASN A 15 -8.95 -2.45 -10.62
N PHE A 16 -9.32 -1.57 -11.56
CA PHE A 16 -8.36 -0.86 -12.40
C PHE A 16 -7.54 0.12 -11.55
N TYR A 17 -8.20 0.95 -10.73
CA TYR A 17 -7.51 1.88 -9.84
C TYR A 17 -6.70 1.17 -8.76
N LYS A 18 -7.22 0.07 -8.20
CA LYS A 18 -6.47 -0.76 -7.24
C LYS A 18 -5.16 -1.27 -7.83
N GLY A 19 -5.19 -1.79 -9.05
CA GLY A 19 -3.98 -2.26 -9.75
C GLY A 19 -2.98 -1.12 -9.96
N GLY A 20 -3.43 0.02 -10.50
CA GLY A 20 -2.57 1.17 -10.75
C GLY A 20 -1.97 1.79 -9.48
N LEU A 21 -2.76 1.89 -8.40
CA LEU A 21 -2.27 2.38 -7.10
C LEU A 21 -1.28 1.40 -6.48
N PHE A 22 -1.48 0.09 -6.62
CA PHE A 22 -0.53 -0.90 -6.15
C PHE A 22 0.80 -0.82 -6.91
N GLU A 23 0.77 -0.74 -8.24
CA GLU A 23 1.97 -0.54 -9.06
C GLU A 23 2.70 0.76 -8.69
N SER A 24 1.97 1.86 -8.48
CA SER A 24 2.55 3.12 -8.01
C SER A 24 3.20 2.99 -6.63
N LEU A 25 2.55 2.30 -5.68
CA LEU A 25 3.14 2.05 -4.36
C LEU A 25 4.43 1.23 -4.47
N LEU A 26 4.43 0.20 -5.31
CA LEU A 26 5.61 -0.63 -5.55
C LEU A 26 6.74 0.16 -6.22
N LYS A 27 6.42 1.07 -7.15
CA LYS A 27 7.41 1.99 -7.72
C LYS A 27 8.06 2.84 -6.63
N ASP A 28 7.26 3.51 -5.80
CA ASP A 28 7.75 4.35 -4.71
C ASP A 28 8.68 3.55 -3.78
N TYR A 29 8.26 2.33 -3.41
CA TYR A 29 9.05 1.40 -2.60
C TYR A 29 10.36 0.98 -3.26
N LEU A 30 10.31 0.49 -4.51
CA LEU A 30 11.47 -0.01 -5.24
C LEU A 30 12.50 1.09 -5.49
N GLU A 31 12.05 2.31 -5.79
CA GLU A 31 12.95 3.45 -5.98
C GLU A 31 13.74 3.80 -4.71
N LYS A 32 13.09 3.66 -3.54
CA LYS A 32 13.73 3.86 -2.22
C LYS A 32 14.73 2.77 -1.88
N VAL A 33 14.44 1.51 -2.19
CA VAL A 33 15.37 0.39 -1.91
C VAL A 33 16.45 0.19 -2.98
N GLY A 34 16.64 1.15 -3.88
CA GLY A 34 17.81 1.19 -4.76
C GLY A 34 17.58 0.74 -6.20
N TYR A 35 16.34 0.76 -6.69
CA TYR A 35 16.03 0.51 -8.10
C TYR A 35 15.70 1.80 -8.86
N ASN A 36 15.86 1.78 -10.18
CA ASN A 36 15.27 2.76 -11.09
C ASN A 36 14.18 2.04 -11.90
N ILE A 37 12.93 2.47 -11.77
CA ILE A 37 11.75 1.72 -12.23
C ILE A 37 10.96 2.48 -13.30
N GLU A 38 10.66 1.76 -14.38
CA GLU A 38 9.68 2.13 -15.40
C GLU A 38 8.46 1.20 -15.25
N LEU A 39 7.25 1.79 -15.17
CA LEU A 39 6.01 1.03 -15.11
C LEU A 39 5.47 0.76 -16.52
N ARG A 40 4.88 -0.41 -16.74
CA ARG A 40 4.10 -0.79 -17.93
C ARG A 40 4.81 -0.51 -19.26
N LYS A 41 5.98 -1.11 -19.46
CA LYS A 41 6.65 -1.10 -20.76
C LYS A 41 6.16 -2.27 -21.60
N LYS A 42 5.50 -1.98 -22.72
CA LYS A 42 5.19 -3.00 -23.74
C LYS A 42 6.44 -3.28 -24.55
N SER A 43 6.94 -4.52 -24.49
CA SER A 43 8.03 -4.98 -25.34
C SER A 43 7.65 -6.29 -26.00
N SER A 44 7.67 -6.34 -27.33
CA SER A 44 7.53 -7.57 -28.11
C SER A 44 6.38 -8.48 -27.65
N SER A 45 5.16 -7.95 -27.58
CA SER A 45 3.91 -8.65 -27.19
C SER A 45 3.83 -9.17 -25.73
N LEU A 46 4.83 -8.92 -24.89
CA LEU A 46 4.78 -9.18 -23.44
C LEU A 46 4.64 -7.87 -22.67
N GLU A 47 3.70 -7.85 -21.72
CA GLU A 47 3.50 -6.75 -20.78
C GLU A 47 4.07 -7.16 -19.42
N TYR A 48 4.96 -6.30 -18.90
CA TYR A 48 5.51 -6.43 -17.56
C TYR A 48 4.98 -5.27 -16.72
N ASP A 49 4.53 -5.58 -15.50
CA ASP A 49 4.01 -4.56 -14.59
C ASP A 49 5.15 -3.59 -14.19
N ILE A 50 6.35 -4.15 -13.98
CA ILE A 50 7.56 -3.44 -13.53
C ILE A 50 8.74 -3.83 -14.41
N GLU A 51 9.46 -2.85 -14.94
CA GLU A 51 10.78 -3.04 -15.57
C GLU A 51 11.76 -2.00 -15.00
N GLY A 52 13.03 -2.35 -14.85
CA GLY A 52 13.98 -1.40 -14.31
C GLY A 52 15.41 -1.91 -14.23
N VAL A 53 16.22 -1.19 -13.48
CA VAL A 53 17.61 -1.57 -13.19
C VAL A 53 17.95 -1.35 -11.72
N ALA A 54 18.77 -2.23 -11.15
CA ALA A 54 19.35 -2.01 -9.84
C ALA A 54 20.41 -0.90 -9.92
N LYS A 55 20.30 0.14 -9.09
CA LYS A 55 21.21 1.31 -9.12
C LYS A 55 22.66 0.90 -8.84
N ALA A 56 22.88 -0.07 -7.96
CA ALA A 56 24.22 -0.49 -7.54
C ALA A 56 24.95 -1.34 -8.58
N THR A 57 24.23 -2.18 -9.33
CA THR A 57 24.84 -3.20 -10.21
C THR A 57 24.50 -2.99 -11.69
N SER A 58 23.60 -2.06 -12.01
CA SER A 58 22.97 -1.91 -13.33
C SER A 58 22.29 -3.19 -13.84
N GLN A 59 22.04 -4.17 -12.97
CA GLN A 59 21.38 -5.42 -13.35
C GLN A 59 19.93 -5.12 -13.75
N ARG A 60 19.50 -5.64 -14.89
CA ARG A 60 18.12 -5.51 -15.37
C ARG A 60 17.17 -6.27 -14.45
N ILE A 61 16.06 -5.63 -14.10
CA ILE A 61 15.02 -6.14 -13.23
C ILE A 61 13.72 -6.22 -14.03
N ILE A 62 13.01 -7.33 -13.89
CA ILE A 62 11.67 -7.52 -14.43
C ILE A 62 10.77 -7.95 -13.27
N GLY A 63 9.63 -7.30 -13.12
CA GLY A 63 8.72 -7.57 -12.03
C GLY A 63 7.28 -7.81 -12.46
N GLU A 64 6.59 -8.61 -11.64
CA GLU A 64 5.17 -8.90 -11.74
C GLU A 64 4.49 -8.55 -10.42
N ALA A 65 3.41 -7.77 -10.50
CA ALA A 65 2.71 -7.19 -9.37
C ALA A 65 1.26 -7.71 -9.33
N LYS A 66 0.86 -8.36 -8.22
CA LYS A 66 -0.51 -8.89 -8.05
C LYS A 66 -1.22 -8.26 -6.86
N ALA A 67 -2.25 -7.47 -7.15
CA ALA A 67 -3.12 -6.81 -6.17
C ALA A 67 -4.39 -7.61 -5.80
N HIS A 68 -4.39 -8.93 -6.01
CA HIS A 68 -5.56 -9.78 -5.74
C HIS A 68 -5.56 -10.30 -4.31
N SER A 69 -6.75 -10.59 -3.77
CA SER A 69 -6.95 -11.13 -2.42
C SER A 69 -6.81 -12.65 -2.34
N LYS A 70 -6.93 -13.38 -3.46
CA LYS A 70 -6.75 -14.84 -3.50
C LYS A 70 -5.28 -15.21 -3.36
N SER A 71 -4.98 -16.31 -2.67
CA SER A 71 -3.60 -16.83 -2.59
C SER A 71 -3.06 -17.15 -3.99
N MET A 72 -1.77 -16.92 -4.20
CA MET A 72 -1.12 -17.12 -5.50
C MET A 72 -0.72 -18.58 -5.69
N SER A 73 -1.19 -19.19 -6.78
CA SER A 73 -0.91 -20.58 -7.13
C SER A 73 0.48 -20.77 -7.74
N GLY A 74 0.99 -22.00 -7.71
CA GLY A 74 2.27 -22.35 -8.36
C GLY A 74 2.26 -22.04 -9.86
N GLN A 75 1.09 -22.14 -10.50
CA GLN A 75 0.90 -21.76 -11.91
C GLN A 75 1.23 -20.29 -12.17
N THR A 76 0.91 -19.39 -11.24
CA THR A 76 1.17 -17.95 -11.40
C THR A 76 2.67 -17.65 -11.38
N ILE A 77 3.39 -18.26 -10.42
CA ILE A 77 4.85 -18.10 -10.34
C ILE A 77 5.53 -18.78 -11.53
N SER A 78 5.10 -19.98 -11.91
CA SER A 78 5.64 -20.71 -13.06
C SER A 78 5.46 -19.93 -14.36
N ALA A 79 4.29 -19.31 -14.57
CA ALA A 79 4.05 -18.43 -15.71
C ALA A 79 5.01 -17.22 -15.70
N PHE A 80 5.24 -16.60 -14.54
CA PHE A 80 6.21 -15.51 -14.41
C PHE A 80 7.63 -15.97 -14.74
N VAL A 81 8.09 -17.09 -14.18
CA VAL A 81 9.40 -17.68 -14.48
C VAL A 81 9.54 -17.96 -15.98
N GLY A 82 8.51 -18.53 -16.60
CA GLY A 82 8.46 -18.78 -18.05
C GLY A 82 8.69 -17.53 -18.90
N LYS A 83 8.21 -16.36 -18.46
CA LYS A 83 8.47 -15.07 -19.13
C LYS A 83 9.92 -14.60 -18.98
N LEU A 84 10.59 -14.97 -17.88
CA LEU A 84 11.95 -14.52 -17.57
C LEU A 84 13.04 -15.40 -18.20
N LEU A 85 12.76 -16.69 -18.40
CA LEU A 85 13.68 -17.63 -19.05
C LEU A 85 14.27 -17.09 -20.37
N PRO A 86 13.47 -16.66 -21.36
CA PRO A 86 14.01 -16.13 -22.62
C PRO A 86 14.76 -14.80 -22.47
N LEU A 87 14.58 -14.09 -21.34
CA LEU A 87 15.31 -12.84 -21.05
C LEU A 87 16.67 -13.08 -20.40
N GLY A 88 17.03 -14.33 -20.13
CA GLY A 88 18.32 -14.72 -19.59
C GLY A 88 18.34 -14.82 -18.06
N LEU A 89 17.25 -15.32 -17.46
CA LEU A 89 17.18 -15.58 -16.01
C LEU A 89 18.29 -16.56 -15.57
N VAL A 90 18.48 -17.66 -16.31
CA VAL A 90 19.48 -18.69 -15.97
C VAL A 90 20.90 -18.13 -16.03
N GLU A 91 21.18 -17.28 -17.01
CA GLU A 91 22.45 -16.56 -17.18
C GLU A 91 22.57 -15.34 -16.26
N LYS A 92 21.60 -15.10 -15.36
CA LYS A 92 21.53 -13.96 -14.43
C LYS A 92 21.60 -12.59 -15.10
N LYS A 93 21.25 -12.52 -16.39
CA LYS A 93 21.14 -11.26 -17.15
C LYS A 93 19.97 -10.41 -16.66
N VAL A 94 18.94 -11.07 -16.14
CA VAL A 94 17.80 -10.44 -15.49
C VAL A 94 17.60 -10.98 -14.08
N HIS A 95 17.08 -10.14 -13.19
CA HIS A 95 16.56 -10.54 -11.89
C HIS A 95 15.03 -10.40 -11.89
N GLY A 96 14.34 -11.44 -11.44
CA GLY A 96 12.88 -11.45 -11.34
C GLY A 96 12.41 -10.95 -9.98
N LEU A 97 11.42 -10.05 -9.95
CA LEU A 97 10.73 -9.62 -8.74
C LEU A 97 9.24 -9.97 -8.80
N PHE A 98 8.78 -10.86 -7.93
CA PHE A 98 7.35 -11.14 -7.80
C PHE A 98 6.82 -10.50 -6.52
N LEU A 99 5.85 -9.59 -6.65
CA LEU A 99 5.34 -8.76 -5.57
C LEU A 99 3.82 -8.95 -5.47
N SER A 100 3.32 -9.41 -4.31
CA SER A 100 1.88 -9.70 -4.15
C SER A 100 1.34 -9.29 -2.79
N LEU A 101 0.10 -8.82 -2.77
CA LEU A 101 -0.62 -8.56 -1.51
C LEU A 101 -0.89 -9.85 -0.74
N SER A 102 -1.29 -10.90 -1.46
CA SER A 102 -1.64 -12.19 -0.88
C SER A 102 -0.43 -13.11 -0.73
N PRO A 103 -0.43 -13.96 0.31
CA PRO A 103 0.60 -14.99 0.47
C PRO A 103 0.56 -16.01 -0.67
N LEU A 104 1.67 -16.73 -0.82
CA LEU A 104 1.77 -17.88 -1.70
C LEU A 104 0.99 -19.08 -1.13
N THR A 105 0.53 -19.98 -1.98
CA THR A 105 0.12 -21.32 -1.53
C THR A 105 1.35 -22.16 -1.18
N PRO A 106 1.23 -23.20 -0.33
CA PRO A 106 2.37 -24.08 -0.02
C PRO A 106 3.05 -24.67 -1.26
N GLU A 107 2.25 -25.07 -2.27
CA GLU A 107 2.75 -25.53 -3.57
C GLU A 107 3.59 -24.45 -4.29
N ALA A 108 3.13 -23.20 -4.27
CA ALA A 108 3.85 -22.09 -4.88
C ALA A 108 5.14 -21.76 -4.14
N GLU A 109 5.16 -21.89 -2.80
CA GLU A 109 6.38 -21.75 -2.00
C GLU A 109 7.39 -22.83 -2.34
N ASP A 110 6.96 -24.09 -2.47
CA ASP A 110 7.84 -25.21 -2.80
C ASP A 110 8.42 -25.07 -4.22
N TYR A 111 7.61 -24.63 -5.18
CA TYR A 111 8.10 -24.27 -6.50
C TYR A 111 9.12 -23.12 -6.43
N PHE A 112 8.82 -22.05 -5.71
CA PHE A 112 9.71 -20.91 -5.56
C PHE A 112 11.08 -21.30 -4.99
N LYS A 113 11.12 -22.19 -3.98
CA LYS A 113 12.38 -22.67 -3.40
C LYS A 113 13.32 -23.29 -4.46
N GLN A 114 12.76 -23.93 -5.49
CA GLN A 114 13.53 -24.56 -6.56
C GLN A 114 14.10 -23.55 -7.57
N VAL A 115 13.36 -22.46 -7.84
CA VAL A 115 13.75 -21.46 -8.85
C VAL A 115 14.45 -20.22 -8.27
N LYS A 116 14.42 -20.02 -6.95
CA LYS A 116 15.03 -18.87 -6.26
C LYS A 116 16.50 -18.65 -6.65
N ALA A 117 17.27 -19.74 -6.76
CA ALA A 117 18.70 -19.70 -7.10
C ALA A 117 18.99 -19.13 -8.51
N MET A 118 17.97 -19.09 -9.38
CA MET A 118 18.07 -18.54 -10.75
C MET A 118 18.02 -16.99 -10.76
N GLY A 119 17.90 -16.33 -9.60
CA GLY A 119 17.81 -14.88 -9.53
C GLY A 119 16.37 -14.37 -9.46
N LEU A 120 15.53 -15.06 -8.69
CA LEU A 120 14.14 -14.68 -8.45
C LEU A 120 13.95 -14.30 -6.98
N THR A 121 13.32 -13.16 -6.73
CA THR A 121 12.87 -12.73 -5.41
C THR A 121 11.36 -12.65 -5.38
N VAL A 122 10.76 -13.19 -4.32
CA VAL A 122 9.32 -13.09 -4.06
C VAL A 122 9.13 -12.35 -2.74
N LYS A 123 8.29 -11.30 -2.74
CA LYS A 123 7.85 -10.60 -1.53
C LYS A 123 6.33 -10.55 -1.51
N THR A 124 5.74 -11.12 -0.48
CA THR A 124 4.29 -11.21 -0.34
C THR A 124 3.85 -10.91 1.07
N GLY A 125 2.57 -10.62 1.27
CA GLY A 125 2.02 -10.69 2.60
C GLY A 125 2.69 -9.68 3.56
N GLN A 126 2.83 -10.09 4.81
CA GLN A 126 3.43 -9.28 5.88
C GLN A 126 4.86 -8.83 5.55
N THR A 127 5.63 -9.66 4.84
CA THR A 127 6.99 -9.30 4.41
C THR A 127 6.98 -8.05 3.54
N LEU A 128 6.09 -8.01 2.54
CA LEU A 128 5.96 -6.83 1.67
C LEU A 128 5.46 -5.61 2.45
N TYR A 129 4.53 -5.79 3.39
CA TYR A 129 4.05 -4.71 4.26
C TYR A 129 5.17 -4.09 5.11
N ASN A 130 5.99 -4.92 5.74
CA ASN A 130 7.09 -4.46 6.60
C ASN A 130 8.12 -3.69 5.77
N GLU A 131 8.52 -4.25 4.62
CA GLU A 131 9.52 -3.63 3.76
C GLU A 131 9.05 -2.31 3.15
N ILE A 132 7.78 -2.21 2.74
CA ILE A 132 7.20 -0.95 2.27
C ILE A 132 7.15 0.07 3.41
N SER A 133 6.72 -0.34 4.61
CA SER A 133 6.64 0.55 5.77
C SER A 133 8.02 1.16 6.09
N GLU A 134 9.06 0.32 6.10
CA GLU A 134 10.43 0.75 6.37
C GLU A 134 10.98 1.66 5.26
N ALA A 135 10.90 1.22 4.00
CA ALA A 135 11.47 1.95 2.87
C ALA A 135 10.82 3.32 2.63
N LEU A 136 9.51 3.43 2.90
CA LEU A 136 8.77 4.69 2.80
C LEU A 136 8.76 5.49 4.10
N SER A 137 9.46 5.02 5.14
CA SER A 137 9.53 5.65 6.45
C SER A 137 8.13 5.97 7.02
N LEU A 138 7.20 5.03 6.86
CA LEU A 138 5.86 5.18 7.42
C LEU A 138 5.90 5.09 8.94
N PRO A 139 4.95 5.72 9.65
CA PRO A 139 4.89 5.64 11.10
C PRO A 139 4.85 4.18 11.59
N ASP A 140 5.63 3.91 12.62
CA ASP A 140 5.74 2.59 13.22
C ASP A 140 4.44 2.17 13.92
N ASP A 141 4.06 0.90 13.72
CA ASP A 141 2.79 0.37 14.20
C ASP A 141 2.73 0.34 15.74
N VAL A 142 3.86 0.16 16.43
CA VAL A 142 3.92 0.18 17.91
C VAL A 142 3.70 1.60 18.44
N THR A 143 4.25 2.61 17.77
CA THR A 143 4.03 4.02 18.12
C THR A 143 2.56 4.41 17.93
N LEU A 144 1.96 4.02 16.80
CA LEU A 144 0.55 4.29 16.54
C LEU A 144 -0.38 3.52 17.49
N GLN A 145 -0.04 2.28 17.83
CA GLN A 145 -0.76 1.49 18.84
C GLN A 145 -0.85 2.22 20.18
N LYS A 146 0.25 2.80 20.68
CA LYS A 146 0.24 3.57 21.93
C LYS A 146 -0.72 4.77 21.87
N THR A 147 -0.73 5.47 20.74
CA THR A 147 -1.63 6.61 20.52
C THR A 147 -3.10 6.16 20.55
N ILE A 148 -3.42 5.03 19.90
CA ILE A 148 -4.76 4.44 19.90
C ILE A 148 -5.15 3.93 21.30
N ASP A 149 -4.20 3.37 22.04
CA ASP A 149 -4.38 2.87 23.40
C ASP A 149 -4.81 3.95 24.38
N GLU A 150 -4.16 5.13 24.31
CA GLU A 150 -4.45 6.32 25.11
C GLU A 150 -5.85 6.89 24.82
N LEU A 151 -6.37 6.66 23.61
CA LEU A 151 -7.71 7.06 23.20
C LEU A 151 -8.80 6.07 23.64
N GLY A 152 -8.45 4.97 24.32
CA GLY A 152 -9.39 3.97 24.84
C GLY A 152 -9.74 2.84 23.86
N TYR A 153 -8.92 2.63 22.83
CA TYR A 153 -9.13 1.63 21.80
C TYR A 153 -7.98 0.60 21.75
N ASP A 154 -8.24 -0.57 21.19
CA ASP A 154 -7.21 -1.55 20.81
C ASP A 154 -7.09 -1.58 19.28
N VAL A 155 -5.88 -1.68 18.72
CA VAL A 155 -5.70 -1.96 17.29
C VAL A 155 -5.98 -3.42 17.02
N VAL A 156 -6.78 -3.66 15.99
CA VAL A 156 -7.15 -5.00 15.51
C VAL A 156 -6.32 -5.34 14.27
N ALA A 157 -6.17 -4.40 13.35
CA ALA A 157 -5.40 -4.62 12.12
C ALA A 157 -4.76 -3.33 11.61
N PRO A 158 -3.43 -3.32 11.43
CA PRO A 158 -2.75 -2.23 10.76
C PRO A 158 -2.79 -2.39 9.23
N ASN A 159 -2.90 -1.27 8.52
CA ASN A 159 -2.98 -1.21 7.07
C ASN A 159 -2.16 -0.05 6.51
N ILE A 160 -1.53 -0.28 5.36
CA ILE A 160 -1.06 0.79 4.48
C ILE A 160 -2.22 1.17 3.57
N LEU A 161 -2.63 2.43 3.60
CA LEU A 161 -3.61 2.99 2.68
C LEU A 161 -2.87 3.77 1.59
N LYS A 162 -2.88 3.26 0.36
CA LYS A 162 -2.39 4.02 -0.81
C LYS A 162 -3.57 4.70 -1.49
N THR A 163 -3.40 5.99 -1.76
CA THR A 163 -4.37 6.80 -2.49
C THR A 163 -3.75 7.54 -3.65
N ASP A 164 -4.58 8.23 -4.43
CA ASP A 164 -4.11 9.16 -5.47
C ASP A 164 -3.46 10.44 -4.92
N SER A 165 -3.62 10.72 -3.62
CA SER A 165 -3.00 11.89 -2.96
C SER A 165 -1.81 11.54 -2.07
N GLY A 166 -1.61 10.27 -1.70
CA GLY A 166 -0.51 9.89 -0.82
C GLY A 166 -0.62 8.49 -0.21
N VAL A 167 0.32 8.19 0.69
CA VAL A 167 0.38 6.95 1.47
C VAL A 167 0.13 7.27 2.94
N PHE A 168 -0.76 6.52 3.57
CA PHE A 168 -1.21 6.71 4.94
C PHE A 168 -1.14 5.40 5.72
N LYS A 169 -1.14 5.49 7.04
CA LYS A 169 -1.40 4.35 7.93
C LYS A 169 -2.88 4.37 8.31
N LEU A 170 -3.57 3.24 8.14
CA LEU A 170 -4.95 3.07 8.56
C LEU A 170 -5.03 1.93 9.59
N MET A 171 -5.50 2.25 10.79
CA MET A 171 -5.67 1.30 11.88
C MET A 171 -7.15 0.96 12.00
N VAL A 172 -7.50 -0.32 11.83
CA VAL A 172 -8.81 -0.83 12.25
C VAL A 172 -8.73 -1.06 13.75
N ILE A 173 -9.68 -0.49 14.49
CA ILE A 173 -9.65 -0.45 15.96
C ILE A 173 -10.99 -0.89 16.55
N LYS A 174 -10.95 -1.29 17.82
CA LYS A 174 -12.14 -1.58 18.64
C LYS A 174 -12.06 -0.83 19.96
N MET A 175 -13.19 -0.43 20.52
CA MET A 175 -13.20 0.07 21.90
C MET A 175 -12.73 -1.04 22.84
N LYS A 176 -11.98 -0.70 23.89
CA LYS A 176 -11.51 -1.68 24.90
C LYS A 176 -12.66 -2.42 25.59
N THR A 177 -13.83 -1.79 25.66
CA THR A 177 -15.07 -2.34 26.22
C THR A 177 -15.87 -3.18 25.21
N SER A 178 -15.46 -3.23 23.93
CA SER A 178 -16.13 -3.95 22.86
C SER A 178 -15.31 -5.15 22.38
N GLY A 179 -16.01 -6.23 22.03
CA GLY A 179 -15.42 -7.39 21.36
C GLY A 179 -15.29 -7.23 19.85
N THR A 180 -16.02 -6.27 19.25
CA THR A 180 -16.14 -6.15 17.79
C THR A 180 -15.44 -4.87 17.29
N PRO A 181 -14.62 -4.95 16.22
CA PRO A 181 -14.10 -3.77 15.54
C PRO A 181 -15.23 -2.97 14.89
N SER A 182 -15.25 -1.67 15.10
CA SER A 182 -16.32 -0.78 14.59
C SER A 182 -15.80 0.59 14.18
N THR A 183 -14.50 0.83 14.27
CA THR A 183 -13.91 2.14 14.02
C THR A 183 -12.59 1.99 13.27
N PHE A 184 -12.21 2.98 12.48
CA PHE A 184 -10.86 3.10 11.95
C PHE A 184 -10.24 4.47 12.24
N ALA A 185 -8.91 4.55 12.25
CA ALA A 185 -8.15 5.77 12.41
C ALA A 185 -7.14 5.90 11.27
N VAL A 186 -6.99 7.11 10.71
CA VAL A 186 -6.06 7.38 9.60
C VAL A 186 -4.96 8.31 10.07
N PHE A 187 -3.72 7.92 9.83
CA PHE A 187 -2.53 8.68 10.20
C PHE A 187 -1.75 9.08 8.94
N ASN A 188 -1.28 10.32 8.91
CA ASN A 188 -0.38 10.79 7.86
C ASN A 188 1.03 10.21 8.02
N SER A 189 1.95 10.56 7.09
CA SER A 189 3.34 10.08 7.12
C SER A 189 4.12 10.50 8.36
N SER A 190 3.69 11.55 9.08
CA SER A 190 4.29 11.99 10.34
C SER A 190 3.69 11.30 11.58
N GLY A 191 2.72 10.41 11.40
CA GLY A 191 2.05 9.72 12.51
C GLY A 191 0.98 10.55 13.21
N VAL A 192 0.54 11.66 12.60
CA VAL A 192 -0.53 12.51 13.13
C VAL A 192 -1.88 11.99 12.62
N LEU A 193 -2.83 11.87 13.54
CA LEU A 193 -4.20 11.48 13.24
C LEU A 193 -4.88 12.55 12.35
N LEU A 194 -5.56 12.10 11.31
CA LEU A 194 -6.18 12.98 10.32
C LEU A 194 -7.45 13.64 10.89
N SER A 195 -7.61 14.96 10.69
CA SER A 195 -8.84 15.70 11.00
C SER A 195 -9.79 15.87 9.79
N ASP A 196 -9.37 15.49 8.58
CA ASP A 196 -10.20 15.60 7.38
C ASP A 196 -11.34 14.57 7.37
N THR A 197 -12.47 14.99 7.94
CA THR A 197 -13.70 14.19 8.04
C THR A 197 -14.30 13.87 6.67
N SER A 198 -14.10 14.72 5.66
CA SER A 198 -14.63 14.48 4.31
C SER A 198 -13.88 13.35 3.64
N PHE A 199 -12.55 13.32 3.79
CA PHE A 199 -11.73 12.21 3.33
C PHE A 199 -12.06 10.91 4.07
N CYS A 200 -12.17 10.91 5.40
CA CYS A 200 -12.53 9.71 6.15
C CYS A 200 -13.91 9.16 5.78
N ARG A 201 -14.92 10.02 5.57
CA ARG A 201 -16.23 9.58 5.04
C ARG A 201 -16.10 8.96 3.66
N ALA A 202 -15.34 9.59 2.76
CA ALA A 202 -15.15 9.06 1.41
C ALA A 202 -14.50 7.66 1.43
N LEU A 203 -13.54 7.42 2.33
CA LEU A 203 -12.94 6.10 2.53
C LEU A 203 -13.99 5.08 3.01
N ARG A 204 -14.76 5.40 4.05
CA ARG A 204 -15.81 4.54 4.59
C ARG A 204 -16.85 4.16 3.53
N ASP A 205 -17.27 5.15 2.74
CA ASP A 205 -18.35 4.99 1.77
C ASP A 205 -17.87 4.27 0.49
N SER A 206 -16.57 4.32 0.18
CA SER A 206 -16.00 3.76 -1.06
C SER A 206 -15.26 2.43 -0.88
N LEU A 207 -14.84 2.09 0.34
CA LEU A 207 -14.11 0.87 0.65
C LEU A 207 -15.00 -0.12 1.38
N THR A 208 -15.27 -1.26 0.74
CA THR A 208 -16.12 -2.32 1.29
C THR A 208 -15.64 -2.81 2.67
N GLU A 209 -14.33 -2.81 2.89
CA GLU A 209 -13.66 -3.24 4.12
C GLU A 209 -13.90 -2.29 5.29
N LEU A 210 -14.29 -1.04 5.02
CA LEU A 210 -14.58 -0.03 6.03
C LEU A 210 -16.09 0.29 6.12
N SER A 211 -16.89 -0.34 5.26
CA SER A 211 -18.34 -0.13 5.25
C SER A 211 -18.94 -0.49 6.60
N GLY A 212 -19.66 0.45 7.21
CA GLY A 212 -20.27 0.29 8.53
C GLY A 212 -19.35 0.57 9.71
N PHE A 213 -18.10 1.02 9.48
CA PHE A 213 -17.24 1.51 10.55
C PHE A 213 -17.41 3.02 10.73
N ASP A 214 -17.32 3.49 11.97
CA ASP A 214 -17.06 4.89 12.27
C ASP A 214 -15.56 5.22 12.07
N PHE A 215 -15.20 6.48 12.19
CA PHE A 215 -13.79 6.89 12.17
C PHE A 215 -13.45 7.80 13.34
N LEU A 216 -12.22 7.66 13.83
CA LEU A 216 -11.70 8.46 14.93
C LEU A 216 -11.19 9.80 14.38
N GLU A 217 -11.75 10.89 14.90
CA GLU A 217 -11.37 12.26 14.52
C GLU A 217 -10.27 12.79 15.42
N SER A 218 -9.30 13.51 14.86
CA SER A 218 -8.40 14.34 15.67
C SER A 218 -9.25 15.35 16.43
N LYS A 219 -9.09 15.39 17.76
CA LYS A 219 -9.58 16.49 18.58
C LYS A 219 -8.70 17.70 18.31
N ASP A 220 -8.85 18.33 17.14
CA ASP A 220 -8.50 19.74 17.05
C ASP A 220 -9.39 20.45 18.08
N ASN A 221 -8.77 21.09 19.08
CA ASN A 221 -9.45 21.69 20.22
C ASN A 221 -10.78 22.33 19.80
N ASP A 222 -11.88 21.84 20.39
CA ASP A 222 -13.16 22.53 20.50
C ASP A 222 -12.99 23.81 21.33
N SER A 223 -12.26 24.78 20.78
CA SER A 223 -12.14 26.14 21.30
C SER A 223 -12.44 27.16 20.21
N TYR A 224 -13.42 26.89 19.36
CA TYR A 224 -14.18 27.95 18.67
C TYR A 224 -15.66 27.57 18.53
N SER A 225 -16.32 27.33 19.65
CA SER A 225 -17.77 27.57 19.74
C SER A 225 -18.02 28.94 20.36
N GLY A 226 -18.47 29.88 19.52
CA GLY A 226 -19.25 31.03 20.00
C GLY A 226 -18.58 32.40 19.98
N ASN A 227 -18.23 32.92 18.80
CA ASN A 227 -18.64 34.31 18.53
C ASN A 227 -19.03 34.48 17.06
N LYS A 228 -20.34 34.38 16.81
CA LYS A 228 -20.97 34.87 15.58
C LYS A 228 -20.80 36.39 15.59
N ASN A 229 -19.85 36.90 14.80
CA ASN A 229 -19.93 38.13 14.01
C ASN A 229 -18.54 38.57 13.56
N ALA A 230 -18.14 38.18 12.36
CA ALA A 230 -17.35 39.02 11.45
C ALA A 230 -17.26 38.32 10.10
N ARG A 231 -18.08 38.78 9.14
CA ARG A 231 -17.68 38.73 7.74
C ARG A 231 -16.44 39.60 7.61
N GLU A 232 -15.36 39.07 7.05
CA GLU A 232 -14.59 39.69 5.96
C GLU A 232 -13.30 38.90 5.68
N THR A 233 -13.20 38.44 4.44
CA THR A 233 -12.01 38.49 3.57
C THR A 233 -10.63 38.14 4.16
N ALA A 234 -10.08 36.98 3.78
CA ALA A 234 -8.64 36.85 3.49
C ALA A 234 -8.34 35.57 2.68
N PHE A 235 -8.13 35.74 1.38
CA PHE A 235 -7.20 34.93 0.60
C PHE A 235 -5.80 35.02 1.22
N PHE A 236 -5.06 33.90 1.38
CA PHE A 236 -3.75 33.67 0.72
C PHE A 236 -2.95 32.45 1.24
N LYS A 237 -2.30 31.78 0.27
CA LYS A 237 -0.96 31.15 0.25
C LYS A 237 -0.64 30.02 1.25
N VAL A 238 -0.61 28.81 0.69
CA VAL A 238 0.37 27.78 1.05
C VAL A 238 1.73 28.24 0.53
N VAL A 239 2.67 28.50 1.44
CA VAL A 239 4.09 28.68 1.12
C VAL A 239 4.76 27.32 1.24
N VAL A 240 5.38 26.91 0.13
CA VAL A 240 6.33 25.81 0.04
C VAL A 240 7.62 26.25 0.72
N ALA A 241 8.14 25.42 1.62
CA ALA A 241 9.56 25.35 1.98
C ALA A 241 9.92 23.88 2.17
#